data_AF-A0A4R7V217-F1
#
_entry.id   AF-A0A4R7V217-F1
#
_cell.length_a   1.000
_cell.length_b   1.000
_cell.length_c   1.000
_cell.angle_alpha   90.00
_cell.angle_beta   90.00
_cell.angle_gamma   90.00
#
_symmetry.space_group_name_H-M   'P 1'
#
loop_
_entity.id
_entity.type
_entity.pdbx_description
1 polymer ?
#
loop_
_entity_poly.entity_id
_entity_poly.type
_entity_poly.pdbx_seq_one_letter_code
_entity_poly.pdbx_strand_id
1 'polypeptide(L)'
;MSAENAEQFNLLTRDILRILIDACPTQVELNAEKFELEKGSFETPSGFIGGFYKSTPQEKFLTDTLQWLTAEGFIRAGDHRDYYVATLQTLKLYGSVPNALSA
;
A
#
# COMPACT_ATOMS: atom_id res chain seq x y z
N MET A 1 -16.60 -10.23 -3.21
CA MET A 1 -15.42 -10.56 -2.38
C MET A 1 -15.80 -11.73 -1.48
N SER A 2 -14.95 -12.74 -1.31
CA SER A 2 -15.17 -13.80 -0.30
C SER A 2 -15.03 -13.23 1.12
N ALA A 3 -15.54 -13.93 2.13
CA ALA A 3 -15.45 -13.46 3.52
C ALA A 3 -13.98 -13.32 3.99
N GLU A 4 -13.14 -14.30 3.65
CA GLU A 4 -11.70 -14.29 3.96
C GLU A 4 -10.98 -13.12 3.28
N ASN A 5 -11.22 -12.90 1.98
CA ASN A 5 -10.62 -11.77 1.26
C ASN A 5 -11.09 -10.43 1.83
N ALA A 6 -12.34 -10.34 2.31
CA ALA A 6 -12.86 -9.14 2.93
C ALA A 6 -12.14 -8.81 4.23
N GLU A 7 -11.93 -9.81 5.08
CA GLU A 7 -11.20 -9.65 6.33
C GLU A 7 -9.74 -9.22 6.09
N GLN A 8 -9.03 -9.91 5.19
CA GLN A 8 -7.65 -9.57 4.84
C GLN A 8 -7.54 -8.16 4.25
N PHE A 9 -8.45 -7.80 3.33
CA PHE A 9 -8.50 -6.46 2.74
C PHE A 9 -8.72 -5.37 3.79
N ASN A 10 -9.64 -5.59 4.73
CA ASN A 10 -9.96 -4.64 5.79
C ASN A 10 -8.77 -4.45 6.75
N LEU A 11 -8.12 -5.54 7.16
CA LEU A 11 -6.94 -5.48 8.03
C LEU A 11 -5.80 -4.73 7.34
N LEU A 12 -5.49 -5.09 6.10
CA LEU A 12 -4.41 -4.47 5.35
C LEU A 12 -4.67 -2.98 5.08
N THR A 13 -5.90 -2.63 4.70
CA THR A 13 -6.31 -1.23 4.51
C THR A 13 -6.14 -0.43 5.79
N ARG A 14 -6.60 -0.95 6.94
CA ARG A 14 -6.44 -0.29 8.23
C ARG A 14 -4.97 -0.01 8.53
N ASP A 15 -4.11 -1.00 8.34
CA ASP A 15 -2.70 -0.91 8.70
C ASP A 15 -1.95 0.06 7.77
N ILE A 16 -2.23 0.02 6.46
CA ILE A 16 -1.73 0.99 5.47
C ILE A 16 -2.12 2.42 5.89
N LEU A 17 -3.41 2.67 6.11
CA LEU A 17 -3.89 4.04 6.38
C LEU A 17 -3.32 4.59 7.68
N ARG A 18 -3.21 3.76 8.74
CA ARG A 18 -2.61 4.17 10.01
C ARG A 18 -1.15 4.61 9.83
N ILE A 19 -0.34 3.80 9.14
CA ILE A 19 1.07 4.13 8.87
C ILE A 19 1.18 5.47 8.13
N LEU A 20 0.33 5.69 7.12
CA LEU A 20 0.39 6.89 6.29
C LEU A 20 -0.14 8.14 7.00
N ILE A 21 -1.12 8.00 7.88
CA ILE A 21 -1.64 9.09 8.70
C ILE A 21 -0.57 9.53 9.71
N ASP A 22 0.02 8.58 10.44
CA ASP A 22 1.03 8.84 11.46
C ASP A 22 2.30 9.52 10.87
N ALA A 23 2.62 9.21 9.62
CA ALA A 23 3.78 9.79 8.92
C ALA A 23 3.47 11.06 8.12
N CYS A 24 2.21 11.45 7.96
CA CYS A 24 1.82 12.58 7.12
C CYS A 24 2.49 13.89 7.58
N PRO A 25 3.07 14.72 6.69
CA PRO A 25 3.00 14.67 5.22
C PRO A 25 4.13 13.88 4.54
N THR A 26 4.98 13.18 5.30
CA THR A 26 6.11 12.42 4.76
C THR A 26 5.61 11.20 3.97
N GLN A 27 6.22 10.96 2.81
CA GLN A 27 5.96 9.76 2.01
C GLN A 27 6.61 8.53 2.66
N VAL A 28 5.93 7.40 2.63
CA VAL A 28 6.38 6.16 3.28
C VAL A 28 6.41 5.02 2.29
N GLU A 29 7.51 4.27 2.27
CA GLU A 29 7.59 3.02 1.52
C GLU A 29 6.64 1.98 2.10
N LEU A 30 5.82 1.37 1.25
CA LEU A 30 4.89 0.28 1.57
C LEU A 30 5.17 -0.90 0.63
N ASN A 31 5.87 -1.92 1.15
CA ASN A 31 6.28 -3.10 0.42
C ASN A 31 6.04 -4.38 1.26
N ALA A 32 6.24 -5.56 0.67
CA ALA A 32 6.01 -6.83 1.37
C ALA A 32 6.82 -6.96 2.67
N GLU A 33 8.08 -6.50 2.69
CA GLU A 33 8.96 -6.58 3.86
C GLU A 33 8.41 -5.77 5.04
N LYS A 34 7.83 -4.60 4.77
CA LYS A 34 7.24 -3.76 5.82
C LYS A 34 6.02 -4.37 6.51
N PHE A 35 5.30 -5.23 5.80
CA PHE A 35 4.13 -5.95 6.32
C PHE A 35 4.48 -7.38 6.75
N GLU A 36 5.76 -7.75 6.81
CA GLU A 36 6.22 -9.11 7.11
C GLU A 36 5.58 -10.18 6.20
N LEU A 37 5.26 -9.79 4.96
CA LEU A 37 4.68 -10.66 3.95
C LEU A 37 5.77 -11.37 3.15
N GLU A 38 5.44 -12.55 2.63
CA GLU A 38 6.35 -13.30 1.76
C GLU A 38 6.62 -12.49 0.49
N LYS A 39 7.90 -12.20 0.20
CA LYS A 39 8.30 -11.48 -1.01
C LYS A 39 8.53 -12.42 -2.19
N GLY A 40 8.26 -11.91 -3.38
CA GLY A 40 8.58 -12.59 -4.62
C GLY A 40 10.09 -12.82 -4.81
N SER A 41 10.42 -13.55 -5.86
CA SER A 41 11.80 -13.81 -6.23
C SER A 41 11.99 -13.71 -7.74
N PHE A 42 13.23 -13.46 -8.16
CA PHE A 42 13.58 -13.50 -9.57
C PHE A 42 13.71 -14.95 -10.00
N GLU A 43 12.79 -15.38 -10.87
CA GLU A 43 12.89 -16.67 -11.55
C GLU A 43 13.59 -16.45 -12.90
N THR A 44 14.56 -17.30 -13.21
CA THR A 44 15.20 -17.32 -14.53
C THR A 44 14.77 -18.61 -15.24
N PRO A 45 13.78 -18.55 -16.15
CA PRO A 45 13.39 -19.72 -16.93
C PRO A 45 14.60 -20.24 -17.72
N SER A 46 14.83 -21.56 -17.71
CA SER A 46 15.92 -22.17 -18.47
C SER A 46 15.82 -21.80 -19.96
N GLY A 47 16.84 -21.13 -20.50
CA GLY A 47 16.91 -20.72 -21.91
C GLY A 47 16.52 -19.27 -22.20
N PHE A 48 16.17 -18.46 -21.20
CA PHE A 48 15.88 -17.03 -21.37
C PHE A 48 16.99 -16.15 -20.78
N ILE A 49 17.48 -15.17 -21.54
CA ILE A 49 18.35 -14.10 -21.02
C ILE A 49 17.44 -12.98 -20.51
N GLY A 50 17.17 -13.00 -19.21
CA GLY A 50 16.30 -12.05 -18.51
C GLY A 50 15.48 -12.75 -17.43
N GLY A 51 15.74 -12.40 -16.16
CA GLY A 51 14.94 -12.87 -15.04
C GLY A 51 13.61 -12.12 -14.98
N PHE A 52 12.52 -12.82 -14.67
CA PHE A 52 11.24 -12.19 -14.37
C PHE A 52 11.02 -12.22 -12.87
N TYR A 53 10.60 -11.08 -12.31
CA TYR A 53 10.20 -11.05 -10.90
C TYR A 53 8.83 -11.70 -10.78
N LYS A 54 8.73 -12.73 -9.95
CA LYS A 54 7.48 -13.42 -9.65
C LYS A 54 7.05 -13.05 -8.25
N SER A 55 6.03 -12.20 -8.17
CA SER A 55 5.40 -11.83 -6.90
C SER A 55 4.69 -13.02 -6.27
N THR A 56 4.70 -13.07 -4.94
CA THR A 56 3.85 -14.01 -4.18
C THR A 56 2.39 -13.57 -4.24
N PRO A 57 1.43 -14.46 -3.91
CA PRO A 57 0.03 -14.06 -3.76
C PRO A 57 -0.18 -12.92 -2.75
N GLN A 58 0.61 -12.89 -1.66
CA GLN A 58 0.50 -11.86 -0.63
C GLN A 58 1.02 -10.50 -1.11
N GLU A 59 2.18 -10.48 -1.79
CA GLU A 59 2.73 -9.28 -2.39
C GLU A 59 1.83 -8.72 -3.49
N LYS A 60 1.24 -9.62 -4.30
CA LYS A 60 0.23 -9.22 -5.28
C LYS A 60 -1.00 -8.61 -4.61
N PHE A 61 -1.50 -9.21 -3.52
CA PHE A 61 -2.65 -8.70 -2.79
C PHE A 61 -2.40 -7.31 -2.18
N LEU A 62 -1.20 -7.08 -1.63
CA LEU A 62 -0.76 -5.75 -1.19
C LEU A 62 -0.73 -4.75 -2.35
N THR A 63 -0.13 -5.14 -3.47
CA THR A 63 -0.03 -4.30 -4.67
C THR A 63 -1.42 -3.90 -5.18
N ASP A 64 -2.33 -4.86 -5.29
CA ASP A 64 -3.70 -4.62 -5.74
C ASP A 64 -4.47 -3.72 -4.74
N THR A 65 -4.25 -3.89 -3.44
CA THR A 65 -4.84 -3.03 -2.39
C THR A 65 -4.34 -1.59 -2.48
N LEU A 66 -3.02 -1.38 -2.63
CA LEU A 66 -2.42 -0.06 -2.79
C LEU A 66 -2.92 0.65 -4.06
N GLN A 67 -3.02 -0.09 -5.17
CA GLN A 67 -3.57 0.42 -6.42
C GLN A 67 -5.03 0.85 -6.25
N TRP A 68 -5.86 0.03 -5.60
CA TRP A 68 -7.25 0.36 -5.33
C TRP A 68 -7.38 1.60 -4.44
N LEU A 69 -6.65 1.67 -3.31
CA LEU A 69 -6.68 2.83 -2.41
C LEU A 69 -6.21 4.12 -3.09
N THR A 70 -5.25 4.01 -4.02
CA THR A 70 -4.78 5.15 -4.82
C THR A 70 -5.85 5.60 -5.82
N ALA A 71 -6.49 4.66 -6.52
CA ALA A 71 -7.55 4.95 -7.49
C ALA A 71 -8.78 5.62 -6.85
N GLU A 72 -9.13 5.20 -5.63
CA GLU A 72 -10.25 5.76 -4.86
C GLU A 72 -9.86 7.05 -4.09
N GLY A 73 -8.61 7.51 -4.20
CA GLY A 73 -8.16 8.79 -3.62
C GLY A 73 -7.94 8.78 -2.10
N PHE A 74 -7.84 7.61 -1.47
CA PHE A 74 -7.49 7.51 -0.05
C PHE A 74 -5.99 7.78 0.19
N ILE A 75 -5.14 7.40 -0.77
CA ILE A 75 -3.69 7.62 -0.71
C ILE A 75 -3.20 8.19 -2.04
N ARG A 76 -2.00 8.77 -2.05
CA ARG A 76 -1.30 9.18 -3.27
C ARG A 76 0.03 8.44 -3.37
N ALA A 77 0.36 7.99 -4.58
CA ALA A 77 1.71 7.56 -4.90
C ALA A 77 2.68 8.76 -4.78
N GLY A 78 3.84 8.48 -4.21
CA GLY A 78 4.94 9.42 -4.05
C GLY A 78 5.85 9.49 -5.28
N ASP A 79 6.97 10.18 -5.13
CA ASP A 79 7.94 10.40 -6.21
C ASP A 79 8.85 9.18 -6.45
N HIS A 80 8.94 8.31 -5.45
CA HIS A 80 9.70 7.07 -5.50
C HIS A 80 8.76 5.86 -5.60
N ARG A 81 9.24 4.81 -6.25
CA ARG A 81 8.52 3.55 -6.39
C ARG A 81 8.13 3.02 -5.00
N ASP A 82 6.88 2.59 -4.84
CA ASP A 82 6.33 2.00 -3.61
C ASP A 82 6.24 2.98 -2.42
N TYR A 83 6.45 4.29 -2.63
CA TYR A 83 6.22 5.32 -1.62
C TYR A 83 4.82 5.91 -1.74
N TYR A 84 4.16 6.14 -0.60
CA TYR A 84 2.79 6.65 -0.56
C TYR A 84 2.61 7.69 0.55
N VAL A 85 1.58 8.53 0.44
CA VAL A 85 1.17 9.48 1.48
C VAL A 85 -0.35 9.53 1.60
N ALA A 86 -0.87 9.78 2.81
CA ALA A 86 -2.30 9.97 3.03
C ALA A 86 -2.82 11.21 2.28
N THR A 87 -4.06 11.15 1.77
CA THR A 87 -4.75 12.33 1.22
C THR A 87 -5.47 13.11 2.29
N LEU A 88 -5.83 14.36 1.98
CA LEU A 88 -6.69 15.17 2.87
C LEU A 88 -8.03 14.48 3.16
N GLN A 89 -8.58 13.73 2.19
CA GLN A 89 -9.80 12.95 2.39
C GLN A 89 -9.60 11.90 3.50
N THR A 90 -8.51 11.15 3.46
CA THR A 90 -8.17 10.19 4.52
C THR A 90 -7.95 10.87 5.86
N LEU A 91 -7.21 11.99 5.89
CA LEU A 91 -7.02 12.74 7.14
C LEU A 91 -8.35 13.21 7.74
N LYS A 92 -9.31 13.65 6.91
CA LYS A 92 -10.66 14.01 7.36
C LYS A 92 -11.41 12.82 7.96
N LEU A 93 -11.38 11.66 7.29
CA LEU A 93 -12.03 10.44 7.75
C LEU A 93 -11.51 9.98 9.13
N TYR A 94 -10.22 10.24 9.39
CA TYR A 94 -9.56 9.84 10.63
C TYR A 94 -9.41 10.99 11.63
N GLY A 95 -10.07 12.14 11.43
CA GLY A 95 -9.99 13.29 12.33
C GLY A 95 -8.55 13.80 12.56
N SER A 96 -7.66 13.55 11.60
CA SER A 96 -6.22 13.82 11.66
C SER A 96 -5.83 15.02 10.79
N VAL A 97 -6.78 15.92 10.51
CA VAL A 97 -6.55 17.13 9.73
C VAL A 97 -5.69 18.10 10.56
N PRO A 98 -4.60 18.67 9.99
CA PRO A 98 -3.83 19.68 10.69
C PRO A 98 -4.70 20.87 11.12
N ASN A 99 -4.49 21.39 12.33
CA ASN A 99 -5.30 22.49 12.88
C ASN A 99 -5.34 23.74 11.98
N ALA A 100 -4.28 23.98 11.19
CA ALA A 100 -4.23 25.08 10.23
C ALA A 100 -5.26 24.96 9.09
N LEU A 101 -5.84 23.77 8.88
CA LEU A 101 -6.79 23.45 7.82
C LEU A 101 -8.19 23.09 8.36
N SER A 102 -8.39 23.14 9.68
CA SER A 102 -9.63 22.72 10.34
C SER A 102 -10.51 23.90 10.77
N ALA A 103 -10.35 25.07 10.14
CA ALA A 103 -11.12 26.29 10.43
C ALA A 103 -12.57 26.22 9.94
#